data_AF-A0A957LLM3-F1
#
_entry.id   AF-A0A957LLM3-F1
#
_cell.length_a   1.000
_cell.length_b   1.000
_cell.length_c   1.000
_cell.angle_alpha   90.00
_cell.angle_beta   90.00
_cell.angle_gamma   90.00
#
_symmetry.space_group_name_H-M   'P 1'
#
loop_
_entity.id
_entity.type
_entity.pdbx_description
1 polymer ?
#
loop_
_entity_poly.entity_id
_entity_poly.type
_entity_poly.pdbx_seq_one_letter_code
_entity_poly.pdbx_strand_id
1 'polypeptide(L)'
;ADDNGRLALFVGALDLDGWLDASLISTLVVSEENGRPKEAKNPSPARIYRIAETARSFWSETVAGLDGVIGQPLYRIAIQPSPADVAALNDDAGLLRYHAYEINVDGVLLAVMWDGERFVTTENLAYFVSRWKPEAADGEGDDPFPLLRNSLNGSRFEVMEPAGYDEISTPRAAFRVQETERLEAFTPVIDLMTEPSLCMTLVPADKAMAVANWVKGRYEKQMGRVRDRLPMHMGLVFFPRRTPIRSVLDAGRRMLGMAGEWLWQAWTVDSVAAAPSGVQRVTFDNGVCWDVPTKALDGTDDRWYPYFLSAAPATPTATIGLTDLCHVTDLAAGSKVFVRPSRFDYEFLDTTGRTYDIAYDPATGRRLSRPTRPYPLEHLETLDKVWDDFQTLSRSQRYQVVQAIEATSDEWNLDFAARGASSVFGQFVADTLAGAAWPKGKKWHQLSKPDRSRLVDAGIRGDLTDVVEIHMQILKEREPAANQAPVSEQQ
;
A
#
# COMPACT_ATOMS: atom_id res chain seq x y z
N ALA A 1 8.75 -5.77 -10.64
CA ALA A 1 7.36 -6.27 -10.79
C ALA A 1 7.24 -7.59 -10.07
N ASP A 2 6.04 -7.90 -9.59
CA ASP A 2 5.69 -9.22 -9.04
C ASP A 2 5.66 -10.30 -10.13
N ASP A 3 5.31 -11.53 -9.74
CA ASP A 3 5.24 -12.69 -10.62
C ASP A 3 4.04 -12.68 -11.57
N ASN A 4 3.20 -11.64 -11.50
CA ASN A 4 2.11 -11.35 -12.42
C ASN A 4 2.43 -10.16 -13.34
N GLY A 5 3.65 -9.61 -13.26
CA GLY A 5 4.10 -8.49 -14.08
C GLY A 5 3.47 -7.16 -13.68
N ARG A 6 3.14 -7.00 -12.39
CA ARG A 6 2.51 -5.81 -11.79
C ARG A 6 3.42 -5.14 -10.78
N LEU A 7 3.23 -3.84 -10.62
CA LEU A 7 3.91 -3.01 -9.63
C LEU A 7 2.86 -2.23 -8.83
N ALA A 8 3.29 -1.71 -7.69
CA ALA A 8 2.58 -0.66 -6.99
C ALA A 8 3.52 0.53 -6.77
N LEU A 9 3.00 1.74 -6.98
CA LEU A 9 3.58 2.95 -6.44
C LEU A 9 2.99 3.15 -5.04
N PHE A 10 3.83 2.99 -4.03
CA PHE A 10 3.54 3.44 -2.68
C PHE A 10 3.70 4.95 -2.61
N VAL A 11 2.70 5.63 -2.08
CA VAL A 11 2.69 7.07 -1.82
C VAL A 11 2.45 7.26 -0.34
N GLY A 12 3.42 7.79 0.39
CA GLY A 12 3.28 8.15 1.79
C GLY A 12 3.40 9.66 1.96
N ALA A 13 2.47 10.29 2.68
CA ALA A 13 2.52 11.72 2.95
C ALA A 13 2.33 11.99 4.45
N LEU A 14 3.26 12.74 5.03
CA LEU A 14 3.11 13.31 6.36
C LEU A 14 2.60 14.74 6.19
N ASP A 15 1.45 15.02 6.78
CA ASP A 15 0.85 16.34 6.72
C ASP A 15 1.53 17.27 7.72
N LEU A 16 2.52 18.00 7.20
CA LEU A 16 3.34 18.93 7.97
C LEU A 16 2.73 20.36 8.02
N ASP A 17 1.52 20.56 7.48
CA ASP A 17 0.82 21.84 7.57
C ASP A 17 0.49 22.12 9.04
N GLY A 18 0.65 23.37 9.46
CA GLY A 18 0.61 23.76 10.87
C GLY A 18 1.93 23.53 11.62
N TRP A 19 2.74 22.54 11.24
CA TRP A 19 4.02 22.27 11.89
C TRP A 19 5.15 23.13 11.31
N LEU A 20 5.17 23.31 9.99
CA LEU A 20 6.20 24.11 9.31
C LEU A 20 5.91 25.62 9.35
N ASP A 21 4.64 26.01 9.47
CA ASP A 21 4.23 27.41 9.72
C ASP A 21 4.25 27.80 11.21
N ALA A 22 4.63 26.85 12.07
CA ALA A 22 4.75 26.98 13.52
C ALA A 22 3.44 27.08 14.34
N SER A 23 2.26 27.08 13.73
CA SER A 23 0.97 27.19 14.46
C SER A 23 0.67 26.01 15.39
N LEU A 24 1.18 24.82 15.10
CA LEU A 24 1.04 23.63 15.96
C LEU A 24 2.18 23.48 16.96
N ILE A 25 3.27 24.24 16.85
CA ILE A 25 4.39 24.13 17.80
C ILE A 25 3.98 24.61 19.20
N SER A 26 3.07 25.58 19.28
CA SER A 26 2.51 26.07 20.55
C SER A 26 1.68 25.02 21.30
N THR A 27 1.29 23.93 20.64
CA THR A 27 0.56 22.80 21.25
C THR A 27 1.47 21.81 21.98
N LEU A 28 2.80 21.98 21.88
CA LEU A 28 3.76 21.15 22.61
C LEU A 28 4.05 21.73 24.01
N VAL A 29 3.96 20.90 25.03
CA VAL A 29 4.17 21.29 26.44
C VAL A 29 5.67 21.19 26.81
N VAL A 30 6.20 22.17 27.54
CA VAL A 30 7.60 22.23 28.00
C VAL A 30 7.76 21.73 29.44
N SER A 31 6.84 22.09 30.34
CA SER A 31 6.97 21.81 31.77
C SER A 31 5.61 21.57 32.44
N GLU A 32 5.52 20.43 33.13
CA GLU A 32 4.60 20.19 34.25
C GLU A 32 5.44 19.96 35.52
N GLU A 33 6.29 20.92 35.89
CA GLU A 33 7.01 20.86 37.17
C GLU A 33 6.22 21.59 38.26
N ASN A 34 5.82 20.84 39.30
CA ASN A 34 5.45 21.31 40.64
C ASN A 34 4.68 22.64 40.70
N GLY A 35 3.46 22.66 40.16
CA GLY A 35 2.51 23.77 40.34
C GLY A 35 2.76 25.01 39.47
N ARG A 36 3.68 24.95 38.49
CA ARG A 36 3.79 25.98 37.45
C ARG A 36 2.75 25.75 36.34
N PRO A 37 2.18 26.81 35.75
CA PRO A 37 1.27 26.68 34.61
C PRO A 37 2.00 26.05 33.42
N LYS A 38 1.27 25.29 32.59
CA LYS A 38 1.80 24.69 31.35
C LYS A 38 2.41 25.80 30.48
N GLU A 39 3.61 25.58 29.98
CA GLU A 39 4.29 26.48 29.04
C GLU A 39 4.40 25.84 27.65
N ALA A 40 4.12 26.64 26.62
CA ALA A 40 4.17 26.22 25.23
C ALA A 40 5.60 26.26 24.71
N LYS A 41 5.95 25.34 23.81
CA LYS A 41 7.21 25.47 23.07
C LYS A 41 7.13 26.68 22.15
N ASN A 42 8.10 27.59 22.29
CA ASN A 42 8.23 28.71 21.37
C ASN A 42 8.60 28.21 19.95
N PRO A 43 7.96 28.71 18.89
CA PRO A 43 8.41 28.41 17.54
C PRO A 43 9.79 29.04 17.31
N SER A 44 10.70 28.29 16.70
CA SER A 44 12.01 28.80 16.28
C SER A 44 12.44 28.13 14.97
N PRO A 45 13.24 28.80 14.12
CA PRO A 45 13.73 28.21 12.87
C PRO A 45 14.43 26.87 13.09
N ALA A 46 15.22 26.75 14.17
CA ALA A 46 15.88 25.50 14.53
C ALA A 46 14.89 24.37 14.89
N ARG A 47 13.74 24.70 15.48
CA ARG A 47 12.70 23.70 15.83
C ARG A 47 11.93 23.25 14.60
N ILE A 48 11.56 24.19 13.72
CA ILE A 48 10.93 23.88 12.42
C ILE A 48 11.86 23.00 11.58
N TYR A 49 13.15 23.34 11.51
CA TYR A 49 14.15 22.53 10.83
C TYR A 49 14.24 21.11 11.41
N ARG A 50 14.27 20.96 12.74
CA ARG A 50 14.27 19.63 13.38
C ARG A 50 13.02 18.81 13.06
N ILE A 51 11.86 19.43 12.96
CA ILE A 51 10.62 18.74 12.57
C ILE A 51 10.75 18.21 11.14
N ALA A 52 11.20 19.05 10.20
CA ALA A 52 11.42 18.64 8.82
C ALA A 52 12.47 17.52 8.70
N GLU A 53 13.60 17.62 9.43
CA GLU A 53 14.60 16.55 9.46
C GLU A 53 14.07 15.26 10.09
N THR A 54 13.25 15.34 11.14
CA THR A 54 12.65 14.14 11.77
C THR A 54 11.73 13.42 10.78
N ALA A 55 10.93 14.19 10.02
CA ALA A 55 10.05 13.64 9.00
C ALA A 55 10.84 13.06 7.81
N ARG A 56 11.93 13.71 7.39
CA ARG A 56 12.84 13.16 6.36
C ARG A 56 13.48 11.86 6.82
N SER A 57 14.04 11.83 8.03
CA SER A 57 14.64 10.63 8.60
C SER A 57 13.63 9.49 8.71
N PHE A 58 12.38 9.77 9.09
CA PHE A 58 11.31 8.78 9.10
C PHE A 58 11.18 8.10 7.72
N TRP A 59 11.10 8.87 6.64
CA TRP A 59 10.99 8.31 5.28
C TRP A 59 12.27 7.62 4.82
N SER A 60 13.45 8.21 5.00
CA SER A 60 14.74 7.61 4.63
C SER A 60 14.94 6.25 5.31
N GLU A 61 14.67 6.14 6.62
CA GLU A 61 14.75 4.88 7.34
C GLU A 61 13.67 3.88 6.93
N THR A 62 12.49 4.39 6.55
CA THR A 62 11.39 3.56 6.07
C THR A 62 11.76 2.91 4.73
N VAL A 63 12.26 3.68 3.76
CA VAL A 63 12.74 3.16 2.47
C VAL A 63 13.88 2.15 2.67
N ALA A 64 14.85 2.47 3.53
CA ALA A 64 15.97 1.56 3.83
C ALA A 64 15.52 0.24 4.51
N GLY A 65 14.39 0.24 5.21
CA GLY A 65 13.85 -0.95 5.87
C GLY A 65 12.95 -1.83 4.99
N LEU A 66 12.61 -1.39 3.77
CA LEU A 66 11.70 -2.14 2.88
C LEU A 66 12.26 -3.49 2.45
N ASP A 67 13.58 -3.64 2.42
CA ASP A 67 14.26 -4.92 2.13
C ASP A 67 13.75 -6.06 3.01
N GLY A 68 13.57 -5.79 4.30
CA GLY A 68 13.08 -6.79 5.27
C GLY A 68 11.60 -7.15 5.09
N VAL A 69 10.80 -6.28 4.44
CA VAL A 69 9.37 -6.51 4.21
C VAL A 69 9.14 -7.24 2.90
N ILE A 70 9.91 -6.89 1.87
CA ILE A 70 9.80 -7.50 0.54
C ILE A 70 10.42 -8.90 0.55
N GLY A 71 11.50 -9.10 1.31
CA GLY A 71 12.00 -10.39 1.78
C GLY A 71 12.68 -11.29 0.73
N GLN A 72 12.27 -11.25 -0.54
CA GLN A 72 12.87 -12.07 -1.58
C GLN A 72 13.80 -11.24 -2.47
N PRO A 73 15.13 -11.37 -2.30
CA PRO A 73 16.06 -10.73 -3.19
C PRO A 73 15.96 -11.42 -4.56
N LEU A 74 15.65 -10.63 -5.59
CA LEU A 74 15.68 -11.06 -6.97
C LEU A 74 17.10 -11.01 -7.50
N TYR A 75 17.37 -11.60 -8.64
CA TYR A 75 18.68 -11.50 -9.30
C TYR A 75 18.49 -11.16 -10.77
N ARG A 76 19.57 -10.69 -11.39
CA ARG A 76 19.64 -10.48 -12.83
C ARG A 76 20.53 -11.55 -13.46
N ILE A 77 20.30 -11.82 -14.73
CA ILE A 77 21.20 -12.64 -15.54
C ILE A 77 21.99 -11.71 -16.45
N ALA A 78 23.31 -11.83 -16.42
CA ALA A 78 24.19 -11.33 -17.47
C ALA A 78 24.23 -12.37 -18.59
N ILE A 79 24.03 -11.93 -19.83
CA ILE A 79 24.07 -12.72 -21.05
C ILE A 79 25.26 -12.19 -21.85
N GLN A 80 26.33 -12.99 -21.92
CA GLN A 80 27.58 -12.62 -22.56
C GLN A 80 27.52 -12.98 -24.06
N PRO A 81 27.60 -12.01 -24.99
CA PRO A 81 27.78 -12.29 -26.40
C PRO A 81 29.16 -12.90 -26.66
N SER A 82 29.32 -13.57 -27.79
CA SER A 82 30.66 -13.97 -28.25
C SER A 82 31.55 -12.74 -28.48
N PRO A 83 32.88 -12.82 -28.26
CA PRO A 83 33.76 -11.66 -28.42
C PRO A 83 33.72 -11.02 -29.82
N ALA A 84 33.44 -11.83 -30.85
CA ALA A 84 33.25 -11.35 -32.22
C ALA A 84 31.95 -10.54 -32.38
N ASP A 85 30.87 -10.94 -31.71
CA ASP A 85 29.58 -10.24 -31.78
C ASP A 85 29.62 -8.91 -31.00
N VAL A 86 30.41 -8.78 -29.92
CA VAL A 86 30.49 -7.54 -29.12
C VAL A 86 30.93 -6.34 -29.97
N ALA A 87 31.94 -6.51 -30.82
CA ALA A 87 32.38 -5.45 -31.73
C ALA A 87 31.27 -5.06 -32.72
N ALA A 88 30.61 -6.04 -33.35
CA ALA A 88 29.50 -5.79 -34.28
C ALA A 88 28.30 -5.10 -33.60
N LEU A 89 27.97 -5.47 -32.36
CA LEU A 89 26.88 -4.84 -31.60
C LEU A 89 27.17 -3.36 -31.30
N ASN A 90 28.42 -3.01 -31.02
CA ASN A 90 28.82 -1.64 -30.72
C ASN A 90 29.05 -0.80 -31.98
N ASP A 91 29.82 -1.32 -32.94
CA ASP A 91 30.31 -0.56 -34.09
C ASP A 91 29.33 -0.57 -35.27
N ASP A 92 28.78 -1.74 -35.61
CA ASP A 92 27.89 -1.88 -36.78
C ASP A 92 26.44 -1.57 -36.43
N ALA A 93 25.92 -2.19 -35.35
CA ALA A 93 24.54 -2.00 -34.93
C ALA A 93 24.33 -0.71 -34.11
N GLY A 94 25.40 -0.16 -33.55
CA GLY A 94 25.37 1.09 -32.78
C GLY A 94 24.48 1.00 -31.54
N LEU A 95 24.50 -0.14 -30.82
CA LEU A 95 23.70 -0.28 -29.61
C LEU A 95 24.13 0.74 -28.55
N LEU A 96 23.14 1.41 -27.96
CA LEU A 96 23.37 2.44 -26.95
C LEU A 96 23.62 1.79 -25.60
N ARG A 97 24.67 2.25 -24.90
CA ARG A 97 24.97 1.82 -23.53
C ARG A 97 23.86 2.27 -22.58
N TYR A 98 23.50 1.38 -21.66
CA TYR A 98 22.42 1.51 -20.68
C TYR A 98 21.04 1.71 -21.29
N HIS A 99 20.86 1.31 -22.55
CA HIS A 99 19.58 1.32 -23.23
C HIS A 99 18.89 -0.04 -23.12
N ALA A 100 17.57 0.00 -23.03
CA ALA A 100 16.74 -1.21 -22.94
C ALA A 100 16.45 -1.77 -24.33
N TYR A 101 16.67 -3.06 -24.49
CA TYR A 101 16.38 -3.85 -25.68
C TYR A 101 15.52 -5.06 -25.31
N GLU A 102 15.04 -5.79 -26.30
CA GLU A 102 14.37 -7.07 -26.11
C GLU A 102 15.10 -8.17 -26.90
N ILE A 103 15.16 -9.40 -26.37
CA ILE A 103 15.58 -10.58 -27.15
C ILE A 103 14.42 -11.56 -27.25
N ASN A 104 14.26 -12.19 -28.41
CA ASN A 104 13.17 -13.14 -28.65
C ASN A 104 13.58 -14.57 -28.28
N VAL A 105 13.01 -15.10 -27.21
CA VAL A 105 13.22 -16.48 -26.75
C VAL A 105 11.94 -17.28 -27.04
N ASP A 106 11.96 -18.11 -28.07
CA ASP A 106 10.84 -18.95 -28.53
C ASP A 106 9.49 -18.21 -28.67
N GLY A 107 9.53 -17.02 -29.27
CA GLY A 107 8.34 -16.19 -29.48
C GLY A 107 7.98 -15.29 -28.28
N VAL A 108 8.75 -15.34 -27.20
CA VAL A 108 8.52 -14.51 -26.00
C VAL A 108 9.68 -13.54 -25.81
N LEU A 109 9.34 -12.25 -25.77
CA LEU A 109 10.32 -11.18 -25.59
C LEU A 109 10.78 -11.11 -24.13
N LEU A 110 12.10 -11.18 -23.94
CA LEU A 110 12.83 -10.97 -22.70
C LEU A 110 13.46 -9.57 -22.72
N ALA A 111 13.10 -8.73 -21.75
CA ALA A 111 13.68 -7.40 -21.62
C ALA A 111 15.12 -7.47 -21.08
N VAL A 112 16.04 -6.80 -21.77
CA VAL A 112 17.48 -6.72 -21.45
C VAL A 112 18.00 -5.29 -21.57
N MET A 113 19.16 -5.01 -20.98
CA MET A 113 19.88 -3.73 -21.11
C MET A 113 21.29 -4.02 -21.59
N TRP A 114 21.77 -3.26 -22.59
CA TRP A 114 23.15 -3.36 -23.06
C TRP A 114 24.08 -2.47 -22.22
N ASP A 115 25.15 -3.00 -21.62
CA ASP A 115 26.12 -2.20 -20.85
C ASP A 115 27.37 -1.79 -21.66
N GLY A 116 27.49 -2.24 -22.91
CA GLY A 116 28.66 -2.09 -23.79
C GLY A 116 29.44 -3.38 -24.01
N GLU A 117 29.26 -4.37 -23.15
CA GLU A 117 29.98 -5.65 -23.20
C GLU A 117 29.04 -6.86 -23.10
N ARG A 118 27.95 -6.73 -22.35
CA ARG A 118 26.97 -7.80 -22.11
C ARG A 118 25.56 -7.25 -22.00
N PHE A 119 24.59 -8.16 -22.17
CA PHE A 119 23.19 -7.87 -21.89
C PHE A 119 22.85 -8.23 -20.45
N VAL A 120 22.10 -7.40 -19.76
CA VAL A 120 21.61 -7.65 -18.40
C VAL A 120 20.10 -7.68 -18.43
N THR A 121 19.47 -8.76 -17.93
CA THR A 121 18.00 -8.86 -17.87
C THR A 121 17.40 -7.74 -17.02
N THR A 122 16.27 -7.15 -17.44
CA THR A 122 15.65 -6.01 -16.75
C THR A 122 14.24 -6.27 -16.20
N GLU A 123 13.63 -7.42 -16.51
CA GLU A 123 12.34 -7.84 -15.95
C GLU A 123 12.43 -8.92 -14.86
N ASN A 124 11.31 -9.22 -14.20
CA ASN A 124 11.21 -10.34 -13.26
C ASN A 124 11.29 -11.66 -14.04
N LEU A 125 12.28 -12.50 -13.72
CA LEU A 125 12.56 -13.74 -14.44
C LEU A 125 11.51 -14.83 -14.19
N ALA A 126 10.91 -14.89 -13.00
CA ALA A 126 9.79 -15.79 -12.71
C ALA A 126 8.57 -15.42 -13.56
N TYR A 127 8.29 -14.12 -13.67
CA TYR A 127 7.25 -13.61 -14.57
C TYR A 127 7.58 -13.88 -16.05
N PHE A 128 8.83 -13.77 -16.47
CA PHE A 128 9.22 -14.12 -17.83
C PHE A 128 8.98 -15.61 -18.12
N VAL A 129 9.44 -16.51 -17.24
CA VAL A 129 9.28 -17.96 -17.40
C VAL A 129 7.80 -18.36 -17.43
N SER A 130 6.94 -17.72 -16.63
CA SER A 130 5.49 -18.01 -16.65
C SER A 130 4.82 -17.66 -17.98
N ARG A 131 5.36 -16.70 -18.73
CA ARG A 131 4.92 -16.37 -20.10
C ARG A 131 5.53 -17.30 -21.15
N TRP A 132 6.79 -17.67 -20.98
CA TRP A 132 7.54 -18.49 -21.92
C TRP A 132 7.11 -19.96 -21.94
N LYS A 133 6.74 -20.54 -20.78
CA LYS A 133 6.19 -21.91 -20.66
C LYS A 133 7.00 -22.99 -21.43
N PRO A 134 8.27 -23.24 -21.07
CA PRO A 134 9.09 -24.23 -21.77
C PRO A 134 8.55 -25.66 -21.58
N GLU A 135 8.66 -26.48 -22.63
CA GLU A 135 8.13 -27.87 -22.67
C GLU A 135 8.73 -28.80 -21.60
N ALA A 136 9.92 -28.49 -21.07
CA ALA A 136 10.63 -29.30 -20.07
C ALA A 136 10.42 -28.83 -18.62
N ALA A 137 9.42 -27.99 -18.34
CA ALA A 137 9.07 -27.59 -16.98
C ALA A 137 8.27 -28.68 -16.23
N ASP A 138 8.85 -29.89 -16.15
CA ASP A 138 8.41 -30.89 -15.17
C ASP A 138 8.84 -30.41 -13.79
N GLY A 139 7.95 -29.64 -13.14
CA GLY A 139 8.11 -29.15 -11.78
C GLY A 139 8.20 -27.63 -11.70
N GLU A 140 7.33 -27.07 -10.85
CA GLU A 140 7.52 -25.74 -10.24
C GLU A 140 8.89 -25.72 -9.53
N GLY A 141 9.95 -25.40 -10.27
CA GLY A 141 11.22 -25.00 -9.68
C GLY A 141 11.14 -23.51 -9.32
N ASP A 142 11.36 -23.17 -8.05
CA ASP A 142 11.37 -21.77 -7.57
C ASP A 142 12.43 -20.88 -8.26
N ASP A 143 13.44 -21.47 -8.90
CA ASP A 143 14.58 -20.75 -9.51
C ASP A 143 14.56 -20.80 -11.06
N PRO A 144 14.28 -19.67 -11.74
CA PRO A 144 14.34 -19.56 -13.21
C PRO A 144 15.73 -19.79 -13.85
N PHE A 145 16.83 -19.67 -13.10
CA PHE A 145 18.18 -19.57 -13.68
C PHE A 145 18.62 -20.80 -14.49
N PRO A 146 18.48 -22.05 -14.01
CA PRO A 146 18.93 -23.23 -14.77
C PRO A 146 18.21 -23.39 -16.10
N LEU A 147 16.91 -23.12 -16.14
CA LEU A 147 16.08 -23.20 -17.35
C LEU A 147 16.52 -22.17 -18.39
N LEU A 148 16.69 -20.92 -17.96
CA LEU A 148 17.15 -19.84 -18.82
C LEU A 148 18.58 -20.09 -19.32
N ARG A 149 19.49 -20.50 -18.45
CA ARG A 149 20.88 -20.82 -18.82
C ARG A 149 20.94 -21.88 -19.92
N ASN A 150 20.19 -22.97 -19.76
CA ASN A 150 20.19 -24.08 -20.73
C ASN A 150 19.63 -23.66 -22.09
N SER A 151 18.69 -22.73 -22.12
CA SER A 151 18.02 -22.29 -23.36
C SER A 151 18.78 -21.17 -24.06
N LEU A 152 19.44 -20.30 -23.27
CA LEU A 152 20.20 -19.18 -23.79
C LEU A 152 21.60 -19.60 -24.27
N ASN A 153 22.34 -20.40 -23.50
CA ASN A 153 23.75 -20.69 -23.81
C ASN A 153 23.93 -21.42 -25.14
N GLY A 154 24.80 -20.88 -25.99
CA GLY A 154 25.11 -21.43 -27.31
C GLY A 154 24.08 -21.12 -28.39
N SER A 155 22.92 -20.59 -28.03
CA SER A 155 21.86 -20.16 -28.94
C SER A 155 22.14 -18.78 -29.55
N ARG A 156 21.50 -18.50 -30.68
CA ARG A 156 21.58 -17.20 -31.38
C ARG A 156 20.26 -16.47 -31.24
N PHE A 157 20.30 -15.20 -30.86
CA PHE A 157 19.12 -14.37 -30.65
C PHE A 157 19.20 -13.07 -31.46
N GLU A 158 18.04 -12.59 -31.88
CA GLU A 158 17.87 -11.24 -32.42
C GLU A 158 17.66 -10.25 -31.27
N VAL A 159 18.37 -9.13 -31.33
CA VAL A 159 18.18 -7.97 -30.48
C VAL A 159 17.18 -7.06 -31.16
N MET A 160 16.11 -6.73 -30.44
CA MET A 160 15.01 -5.92 -30.91
C MET A 160 15.03 -4.58 -30.19
N GLU A 161 14.79 -3.51 -30.93
CA GLU A 161 14.37 -2.24 -30.36
C GLU A 161 12.93 -2.40 -29.85
N PRO A 162 12.66 -2.11 -28.56
CA PRO A 162 11.29 -2.22 -28.04
C PRO A 162 10.38 -1.26 -28.79
N ALA A 163 9.18 -1.73 -29.15
CA ALA A 163 8.17 -0.89 -29.78
C ALA A 163 7.83 0.35 -28.93
N GLY A 164 7.89 1.52 -29.55
CA GLY A 164 7.22 2.72 -29.06
C GLY A 164 5.69 2.59 -29.13
N TYR A 165 4.99 3.64 -28.72
CA TYR A 165 3.53 3.73 -28.88
C TYR A 165 3.18 3.71 -30.37
N ASP A 166 2.31 2.78 -30.80
CA ASP A 166 1.93 2.51 -32.20
C ASP A 166 3.07 2.00 -33.13
N GLU A 167 4.17 1.52 -32.57
CA GLU A 167 5.28 0.94 -33.34
C GLU A 167 5.35 -0.59 -33.19
N ILE A 168 6.09 -1.24 -34.09
CA ILE A 168 6.42 -2.67 -34.00
C ILE A 168 7.88 -2.78 -33.61
N SER A 169 8.24 -3.73 -32.74
CA SER A 169 9.63 -3.95 -32.36
C SER A 169 10.46 -4.25 -33.62
N THR A 170 11.59 -3.58 -33.79
CA THR A 170 12.43 -3.70 -34.98
C THR A 170 13.73 -4.43 -34.68
N PRO A 171 14.17 -5.38 -35.53
CA PRO A 171 15.44 -6.07 -35.32
C PRO A 171 16.60 -5.10 -35.56
N ARG A 172 17.56 -5.08 -34.63
CA ARG A 172 18.76 -4.21 -34.67
C ARG A 172 20.02 -5.00 -34.98
N ALA A 173 20.15 -6.18 -34.38
CA ALA A 173 21.32 -7.04 -34.52
C ALA A 173 20.98 -8.49 -34.17
N ALA A 174 21.93 -9.40 -34.36
CA ALA A 174 21.84 -10.75 -33.83
C ALA A 174 23.20 -11.17 -33.26
N PHE A 175 23.18 -11.92 -32.17
CA PHE A 175 24.38 -12.36 -31.47
C PHE A 175 24.23 -13.78 -30.98
N ARG A 176 25.36 -14.45 -30.76
CA ARG A 176 25.40 -15.75 -30.11
C ARG A 176 25.75 -15.60 -28.64
N VAL A 177 25.02 -16.26 -27.77
CA VAL A 177 25.31 -16.29 -26.34
C VAL A 177 26.47 -17.26 -26.09
N GLN A 178 27.55 -16.74 -25.52
CA GLN A 178 28.68 -17.55 -25.07
C GLN A 178 28.39 -18.17 -23.70
N GLU A 179 27.93 -17.34 -22.77
CA GLU A 179 27.67 -17.73 -21.39
C GLU A 179 26.60 -16.84 -20.75
N THR A 180 25.94 -17.38 -19.73
CA THR A 180 25.07 -16.62 -18.83
C THR A 180 25.53 -16.75 -17.38
N GLU A 181 25.55 -15.63 -16.66
CA GLU A 181 25.96 -15.55 -15.26
C GLU A 181 24.83 -14.96 -14.41
N ARG A 182 24.65 -15.46 -13.19
CA ARG A 182 23.79 -14.84 -12.19
C ARG A 182 24.55 -13.65 -11.56
N LEU A 183 23.98 -12.46 -11.66
CA LEU A 183 24.47 -11.26 -10.98
C LEU A 183 24.02 -11.22 -9.52
N GLU A 184 24.58 -10.27 -8.77
CA GLU A 184 24.23 -10.01 -7.37
C GLU A 184 22.72 -9.80 -7.21
N ALA A 185 22.20 -10.33 -6.10
CA ALA A 185 20.80 -10.22 -5.80
C ALA A 185 20.44 -8.80 -5.31
N PHE A 186 19.21 -8.36 -5.57
CA PHE A 186 18.72 -7.03 -5.25
C PHE A 186 17.27 -7.11 -4.77
N THR A 187 16.87 -6.18 -3.90
CA THR A 187 15.45 -5.99 -3.57
C THR A 187 14.79 -5.16 -4.67
N PRO A 188 13.63 -5.56 -5.21
CA PRO A 188 12.92 -4.83 -6.26
C PRO A 188 12.21 -3.55 -5.76
N VAL A 189 12.96 -2.66 -5.11
CA VAL A 189 12.54 -1.34 -4.64
C VAL A 189 13.18 -0.27 -5.51
N ILE A 190 12.39 0.69 -5.97
CA ILE A 190 12.92 1.88 -6.64
C ILE A 190 12.39 3.11 -5.90
N ASP A 191 13.28 3.79 -5.19
CA ASP A 191 12.96 5.09 -4.60
C ASP A 191 12.87 6.16 -5.70
N LEU A 192 11.75 6.86 -5.75
CA LEU A 192 11.54 7.96 -6.70
C LEU A 192 11.66 9.33 -6.01
N MET A 193 11.28 9.42 -4.74
CA MET A 193 11.28 10.65 -3.97
C MET A 193 11.17 10.36 -2.48
N THR A 194 12.09 10.95 -1.71
CA THR A 194 12.11 10.88 -0.24
C THR A 194 12.33 12.29 0.31
N GLU A 195 11.23 12.97 0.65
CA GLU A 195 11.19 14.33 1.18
C GLU A 195 10.44 14.35 2.53
N PRO A 196 10.60 15.39 3.38
CA PRO A 196 9.95 15.44 4.70
C PRO A 196 8.44 15.13 4.69
N SER A 197 7.69 15.71 3.75
CA SER A 197 6.24 15.53 3.66
C SER A 197 5.82 14.38 2.75
N LEU A 198 6.73 13.80 1.95
CA LEU A 198 6.34 12.94 0.83
C LEU A 198 7.38 11.87 0.51
N CYS A 199 6.91 10.63 0.42
CA CYS A 199 7.65 9.48 -0.04
C CYS A 199 6.92 8.81 -1.21
N MET A 200 7.63 8.53 -2.30
CA MET A 200 7.12 7.80 -3.45
C MET A 200 8.09 6.69 -3.84
N THR A 201 7.64 5.43 -3.76
CA THR A 201 8.51 4.27 -3.96
C THR A 201 7.78 3.20 -4.77
N LEU A 202 8.45 2.66 -5.79
CA LEU A 202 7.95 1.51 -6.54
C LEU A 202 8.31 0.21 -5.84
N VAL A 203 7.32 -0.65 -5.67
CA VAL A 203 7.44 -1.99 -5.07
C VAL A 203 6.72 -3.03 -5.92
N PRO A 204 7.01 -4.33 -5.75
CA PRO A 204 6.16 -5.39 -6.32
C PRO A 204 4.72 -5.28 -5.81
N ALA A 205 3.73 -5.49 -6.67
CA ALA A 205 2.33 -5.30 -6.31
C ALA A 205 1.89 -6.25 -5.17
N ASP A 206 2.32 -7.51 -5.22
CA ASP A 206 2.08 -8.53 -4.19
C ASP A 206 2.65 -8.19 -2.80
N LYS A 207 3.59 -7.24 -2.70
CA LYS A 207 4.14 -6.76 -1.43
C LYS A 207 3.52 -5.45 -0.95
N ALA A 208 2.70 -4.78 -1.76
CA ALA A 208 2.26 -3.41 -1.50
C ALA A 208 1.44 -3.26 -0.21
N MET A 209 0.54 -4.20 0.08
CA MET A 209 -0.26 -4.19 1.32
C MET A 209 0.61 -4.44 2.56
N ALA A 210 1.58 -5.37 2.47
CA ALA A 210 2.53 -5.63 3.53
C ALA A 210 3.42 -4.41 3.81
N VAL A 211 3.86 -3.72 2.76
CA VAL A 211 4.57 -2.44 2.86
C VAL A 211 3.71 -1.40 3.58
N ALA A 212 2.45 -1.18 3.13
CA ALA A 212 1.56 -0.20 3.77
C ALA A 212 1.36 -0.49 5.27
N ASN A 213 1.11 -1.75 5.65
CA ASN A 213 0.95 -2.13 7.06
C ASN A 213 2.23 -1.91 7.87
N TRP A 214 3.39 -2.25 7.30
CA TRP A 214 4.67 -2.04 7.97
C TRP A 214 4.98 -0.55 8.18
N VAL A 215 4.71 0.29 7.17
CA VAL A 215 4.87 1.75 7.26
C VAL A 215 3.90 2.33 8.30
N LYS A 216 2.63 1.90 8.30
CA LYS A 216 1.64 2.26 9.34
C LYS A 216 2.19 1.96 10.74
N GLY A 217 2.67 0.75 10.97
CA GLY A 217 3.22 0.36 12.27
C GLY A 217 4.41 1.22 12.70
N ARG A 218 5.30 1.61 11.76
CA ARG A 218 6.39 2.55 12.05
C ARG A 218 5.86 3.94 12.42
N TYR A 219 4.91 4.46 11.66
CA TYR A 219 4.28 5.76 11.93
C TYR A 219 3.63 5.78 13.31
N GLU A 220 2.84 4.77 13.66
CA GLU A 220 2.18 4.69 14.96
C GLU A 220 3.19 4.59 16.11
N LYS A 221 4.30 3.87 15.91
CA LYS A 221 5.36 3.74 16.91
C LYS A 221 6.15 5.05 17.11
N GLN A 222 6.52 5.73 16.03
CA GLN A 222 7.42 6.89 16.09
C GLN A 222 6.68 8.22 16.27
N MET A 223 5.50 8.36 15.65
CA MET A 223 4.71 9.58 15.60
C MET A 223 3.40 9.48 16.39
N GLY A 224 3.09 8.32 16.98
CA GLY A 224 1.81 8.06 17.65
C GLY A 224 1.45 9.02 18.78
N ARG A 225 2.43 9.73 19.36
CA ARG A 225 2.20 10.73 20.42
C ARG A 225 1.62 12.05 19.92
N VAL A 226 1.72 12.32 18.61
CA VAL A 226 1.22 13.55 17.98
C VAL A 226 0.33 13.26 16.76
N ARG A 227 -0.13 12.01 16.63
CA ARG A 227 -0.94 11.52 15.49
C ARG A 227 -2.28 12.23 15.35
N ASP A 228 -2.77 12.84 16.43
CA ASP A 228 -3.99 13.67 16.44
C ASP A 228 -3.88 14.87 15.49
N ARG A 229 -2.67 15.38 15.26
CA ARG A 229 -2.41 16.61 14.48
C ARG A 229 -1.33 16.48 13.42
N LEU A 230 -0.67 15.33 13.34
CA LEU A 230 0.29 14.94 12.30
C LEU A 230 -0.22 13.68 11.59
N PRO A 231 -1.27 13.76 10.75
CA PRO A 231 -1.79 12.58 10.05
C PRO A 231 -0.79 12.08 9.01
N MET A 232 -0.85 10.77 8.75
CA MET A 232 -0.20 10.13 7.62
C MET A 232 -1.25 9.67 6.60
N HIS A 233 -1.04 10.06 5.35
CA HIS A 233 -1.85 9.62 4.22
C HIS A 233 -1.07 8.61 3.40
N MET A 234 -1.68 7.46 3.10
CA MET A 234 -1.06 6.39 2.33
C MET A 234 -1.90 6.04 1.11
N GLY A 235 -1.26 6.05 -0.06
CA GLY A 235 -1.85 5.65 -1.33
C GLY A 235 -1.11 4.46 -1.94
N LEU A 236 -1.84 3.50 -2.51
CA LEU A 236 -1.27 2.44 -3.36
C LEU A 236 -1.82 2.56 -4.79
N VAL A 237 -0.97 2.86 -5.75
CA VAL A 237 -1.34 2.87 -7.17
C VAL A 237 -0.79 1.61 -7.82
N PHE A 238 -1.65 0.64 -8.08
CA PHE A 238 -1.29 -0.60 -8.75
C PHE A 238 -1.33 -0.45 -10.27
N PHE A 239 -0.42 -1.09 -11.00
CA PHE A 239 -0.39 -0.99 -12.46
C PHE A 239 0.37 -2.16 -13.12
N PRO A 240 -0.01 -2.55 -14.35
CA PRO A 240 0.81 -3.46 -15.17
C PRO A 240 2.16 -2.83 -15.56
N ARG A 241 3.23 -3.63 -15.69
CA ARG A 241 4.60 -3.12 -15.96
C ARG A 241 4.77 -2.22 -17.19
N ARG A 242 3.87 -2.31 -18.17
CA ARG A 242 3.90 -1.50 -19.41
C ARG A 242 3.11 -0.20 -19.28
N THR A 243 2.60 0.13 -18.10
CA THR A 243 1.90 1.40 -17.86
C THR A 243 2.90 2.55 -17.95
N PRO A 244 2.61 3.62 -18.71
CA PRO A 244 3.49 4.78 -18.78
C PRO A 244 3.74 5.38 -17.40
N ILE A 245 5.02 5.57 -17.04
CA ILE A 245 5.41 6.09 -15.72
C ILE A 245 4.78 7.46 -15.42
N ARG A 246 4.54 8.28 -16.45
CA ARG A 246 3.82 9.55 -16.32
C ARG A 246 2.43 9.38 -15.71
N SER A 247 1.67 8.37 -16.15
CA SER A 247 0.32 8.11 -15.64
C SER A 247 0.36 7.64 -14.19
N VAL A 248 1.37 6.82 -13.85
CA VAL A 248 1.60 6.36 -12.47
C VAL A 248 1.94 7.52 -11.55
N LEU A 249 2.82 8.44 -11.97
CA LEU A 249 3.19 9.63 -11.21
C LEU A 249 2.02 10.62 -11.07
N ASP A 250 1.20 10.79 -12.11
CA ASP A 250 -0.03 11.60 -12.05
C ASP A 250 -1.01 11.02 -11.03
N ALA A 251 -1.27 9.72 -11.08
CA ALA A 251 -2.09 9.02 -10.10
C ALA A 251 -1.54 9.18 -8.68
N GLY A 252 -0.23 9.00 -8.48
CA GLY A 252 0.40 9.15 -7.18
C GLY A 252 0.29 10.57 -6.63
N ARG A 253 0.43 11.60 -7.48
CA ARG A 253 0.21 13.00 -7.07
C ARG A 253 -1.25 13.25 -6.71
N ARG A 254 -2.19 12.74 -7.49
CA ARG A 254 -3.63 12.88 -7.21
C ARG A 254 -4.01 12.25 -5.89
N MET A 255 -3.42 11.11 -5.50
CA MET A 255 -3.63 10.45 -4.19
C MET A 255 -3.40 11.39 -3.00
N LEU A 256 -2.52 12.39 -3.13
CA LEU A 256 -2.28 13.39 -2.07
C LEU A 256 -3.52 14.22 -1.74
N GLY A 257 -4.48 14.33 -2.66
CA GLY A 257 -5.77 14.99 -2.43
C GLY A 257 -6.64 14.32 -1.37
N MET A 258 -6.32 13.09 -0.94
CA MET A 258 -7.05 12.41 0.14
C MET A 258 -6.98 13.14 1.49
N ALA A 259 -5.96 13.99 1.68
CA ALA A 259 -5.84 14.83 2.86
C ALA A 259 -7.04 15.78 3.02
N GLY A 260 -7.59 16.27 1.90
CA GLY A 260 -8.58 17.35 1.89
C GLY A 260 -8.02 18.68 2.40
N GLU A 261 -8.85 19.72 2.45
CA GLU A 261 -8.46 21.03 2.97
C GLU A 261 -8.46 21.04 4.50
N TRP A 262 -7.28 20.89 5.13
CA TRP A 262 -7.01 21.13 6.56
C TRP A 262 -8.12 20.66 7.53
N LEU A 263 -8.57 19.42 7.36
CA LEU A 263 -9.79 18.90 7.98
C LEU A 263 -9.60 18.45 9.42
N TRP A 264 -9.90 19.34 10.36
CA TRP A 264 -10.14 18.96 11.74
C TRP A 264 -11.52 18.34 11.91
N GLN A 265 -11.57 17.20 12.59
CA GLN A 265 -12.80 16.51 12.94
C GLN A 265 -12.96 16.44 14.45
N ALA A 266 -14.17 16.75 14.93
CA ALA A 266 -14.53 16.53 16.32
C ALA A 266 -14.93 15.06 16.50
N TRP A 267 -14.15 14.32 17.27
CA TRP A 267 -14.47 12.94 17.65
C TRP A 267 -14.81 12.87 19.13
N THR A 268 -15.71 11.95 19.50
CA THR A 268 -16.02 11.69 20.91
C THR A 268 -15.32 10.41 21.34
N VAL A 269 -14.67 10.44 22.49
CA VAL A 269 -14.11 9.24 23.12
C VAL A 269 -15.28 8.38 23.61
N ASP A 270 -15.37 7.16 23.10
CA ASP A 270 -16.33 6.16 23.56
C ASP A 270 -15.81 5.45 24.81
N SER A 271 -14.57 4.97 24.75
CA SER A 271 -13.92 4.30 25.88
C SER A 271 -12.41 4.47 25.90
N VAL A 272 -11.85 4.29 27.09
CA VAL A 272 -10.42 4.38 27.35
C VAL A 272 -10.00 3.15 28.14
N ALA A 273 -8.95 2.47 27.69
CA ALA A 273 -8.42 1.29 28.34
C ALA A 273 -6.90 1.38 28.49
N ALA A 274 -6.39 0.85 29.60
CA ALA A 274 -4.97 0.59 29.72
C ALA A 274 -4.57 -0.53 28.75
N ALA A 275 -3.60 -0.27 27.89
CA ALA A 275 -2.99 -1.26 27.02
C ALA A 275 -1.71 -1.82 27.70
N PRO A 276 -0.87 -2.67 27.06
CA PRO A 276 0.42 -3.08 27.61
C PRO A 276 1.26 -1.89 28.08
N SER A 277 2.20 -2.11 29.02
CA SER A 277 2.88 -1.04 29.76
C SER A 277 3.34 0.13 28.89
N GLY A 278 2.84 1.33 29.17
CA GLY A 278 3.25 2.56 28.49
C GLY A 278 2.46 2.93 27.24
N VAL A 279 1.27 2.36 27.06
CA VAL A 279 0.33 2.71 26.00
C VAL A 279 -1.08 2.87 26.59
N GLN A 280 -1.83 3.84 26.09
CA GLN A 280 -3.24 4.03 26.40
C GLN A 280 -4.07 3.86 25.14
N ARG A 281 -5.03 2.94 25.20
CA ARG A 281 -5.97 2.70 24.11
C ARG A 281 -7.15 3.63 24.24
N VAL A 282 -7.40 4.41 23.19
CA VAL A 282 -8.55 5.31 23.06
C VAL A 282 -9.42 4.79 21.93
N THR A 283 -10.68 4.49 22.22
CA THR A 283 -11.68 4.11 21.22
C THR A 283 -12.66 5.27 21.06
N PHE A 284 -12.91 5.66 19.81
CA PHE A 284 -13.80 6.76 19.46
C PHE A 284 -15.19 6.26 19.06
N ASP A 285 -16.17 7.15 19.08
CA ASP A 285 -17.56 6.93 18.68
C ASP A 285 -17.74 6.44 17.24
N ASN A 286 -16.79 6.75 16.37
CA ASN A 286 -16.73 6.26 14.99
C ASN A 286 -16.09 4.85 14.85
N GLY A 287 -15.74 4.20 15.96
CA GLY A 287 -15.14 2.86 16.00
C GLY A 287 -13.62 2.81 15.80
N VAL A 288 -12.98 3.94 15.47
CA VAL A 288 -11.51 4.02 15.35
C VAL A 288 -10.89 3.83 16.73
N CYS A 289 -9.79 3.06 16.78
CA CYS A 289 -9.06 2.78 18.01
C CYS A 289 -7.60 3.18 17.86
N TRP A 290 -7.09 4.00 18.77
CA TRP A 290 -5.70 4.45 18.80
C TRP A 290 -4.98 3.94 20.03
N ASP A 291 -3.84 3.30 19.81
CA ASP A 291 -2.87 2.95 20.84
C ASP A 291 -1.85 4.09 20.96
N VAL A 292 -2.04 4.99 21.92
CA VAL A 292 -1.22 6.19 22.09
C VAL A 292 -0.09 5.91 23.10
N PRO A 293 1.19 6.07 22.72
CA PRO A 293 2.30 5.90 23.65
C PRO A 293 2.27 6.95 24.78
N THR A 294 2.42 6.50 26.03
CA THR A 294 2.41 7.35 27.23
C THR A 294 3.76 7.42 27.93
N LYS A 295 4.79 6.78 27.38
CA LYS A 295 6.17 6.82 27.90
C LYS A 295 7.10 7.55 26.96
N ALA A 296 8.03 8.31 27.52
CA ALA A 296 9.12 8.96 26.80
C ALA A 296 10.19 7.94 26.35
N LEU A 297 11.18 8.38 25.56
CA LEU A 297 12.24 7.51 25.05
C LEU A 297 13.09 6.87 26.16
N ASP A 298 13.18 7.51 27.32
CA ASP A 298 13.88 7.01 28.52
C ASP A 298 13.01 6.12 29.43
N GLY A 299 11.75 5.87 29.04
CA GLY A 299 10.80 5.05 29.78
C GLY A 299 10.04 5.77 30.90
N THR A 300 10.27 7.07 31.10
CA THR A 300 9.49 7.90 32.04
C THR A 300 8.10 8.20 31.49
N ASP A 301 7.16 8.63 32.34
CA ASP A 301 5.85 9.11 31.86
C ASP A 301 6.03 10.33 30.96
N ASP A 302 5.51 10.26 29.73
CA ASP A 302 5.59 11.34 28.77
C ASP A 302 4.54 12.40 29.11
N ARG A 303 4.98 13.51 29.71
CA ARG A 303 4.13 14.66 30.04
C ARG A 303 4.23 15.79 29.00
N TRP A 304 4.77 15.51 27.81
CA TRP A 304 5.13 16.56 26.85
C TRP A 304 4.39 16.45 25.53
N TYR A 305 4.17 15.23 25.04
CA TYR A 305 3.69 14.99 23.68
C TYR A 305 2.24 14.52 23.56
N PRO A 306 1.76 13.51 24.31
CA PRO A 306 0.50 12.84 24.02
C PRO A 306 -0.70 13.63 24.56
N TYR A 307 -0.91 14.81 23.97
CA TYR A 307 -2.02 15.71 24.22
C TYR A 307 -2.91 15.81 22.99
N PHE A 308 -4.21 15.78 23.22
CA PHE A 308 -5.24 16.05 22.23
C PHE A 308 -5.74 17.49 22.38
N LEU A 309 -6.19 18.07 21.27
CA LEU A 309 -6.95 19.31 21.32
C LEU A 309 -8.36 19.03 21.84
N SER A 310 -8.76 19.68 22.92
CA SER A 310 -10.12 19.67 23.45
C SER A 310 -11.05 20.44 22.51
N ALA A 311 -12.22 19.89 22.19
CA ALA A 311 -13.21 20.55 21.33
C ALA A 311 -14.05 21.62 22.04
N ALA A 312 -13.48 22.30 23.05
CA ALA A 312 -14.17 23.24 23.93
C ALA A 312 -14.20 24.69 23.42
N PRO A 313 -13.63 25.00 22.24
CA PRO A 313 -14.29 25.87 21.28
C PRO A 313 -14.67 25.11 19.99
N ALA A 314 -15.75 25.55 19.32
CA ALA A 314 -16.43 24.82 18.24
C ALA A 314 -15.59 24.57 16.97
N THR A 315 -14.41 25.16 16.83
CA THR A 315 -13.48 24.91 15.71
C THR A 315 -12.06 25.28 16.17
N PRO A 316 -11.03 24.47 15.89
CA PRO A 316 -9.65 24.88 16.12
C PRO A 316 -9.35 26.09 15.22
N THR A 317 -9.05 27.23 15.82
CA THR A 317 -8.60 28.42 15.10
C THR A 317 -7.09 28.38 14.91
N ALA A 318 -6.50 29.27 14.12
CA ALA A 318 -5.04 29.37 13.97
C ALA A 318 -4.28 29.68 15.29
N THR A 319 -4.99 29.97 16.39
CA THR A 319 -4.43 30.30 17.69
C THR A 319 -4.87 29.27 18.74
N ILE A 320 -4.37 28.04 18.62
CA ILE A 320 -4.67 26.97 19.58
C ILE A 320 -3.80 27.17 20.82
N GLY A 321 -4.44 27.37 21.97
CA GLY A 321 -3.78 27.62 23.25
C GLY A 321 -3.60 26.33 24.08
N LEU A 322 -2.72 26.38 25.08
CA LEU A 322 -2.51 25.25 26.01
C LEU A 322 -3.74 24.92 26.88
N THR A 323 -4.67 25.87 27.00
CA THR A 323 -5.97 25.67 27.69
C THR A 323 -6.86 24.70 26.93
N ASP A 324 -6.59 24.51 25.64
CA ASP A 324 -7.34 23.64 24.76
C ASP A 324 -6.67 22.27 24.64
N LEU A 325 -5.80 21.87 25.56
CA LEU A 325 -5.10 20.58 25.54
C LEU A 325 -5.53 19.65 26.68
N CYS A 326 -5.89 18.43 26.32
CA CYS A 326 -6.17 17.33 27.25
C CYS A 326 -5.08 16.27 27.09
N HIS A 327 -4.43 15.88 28.19
CA HIS A 327 -3.48 14.77 28.14
C HIS A 327 -4.24 13.47 27.88
N VAL A 328 -3.65 12.52 27.16
CA VAL A 328 -4.31 11.25 26.86
C VAL A 328 -4.78 10.51 28.13
N THR A 329 -4.04 10.64 29.25
CA THR A 329 -4.41 10.03 30.54
C THR A 329 -5.62 10.65 31.20
N ASP A 330 -5.97 11.87 30.79
CA ASP A 330 -7.10 12.62 31.35
C ASP A 330 -8.37 12.44 30.50
N LEU A 331 -8.27 11.72 29.37
CA LEU A 331 -9.43 11.38 28.55
C LEU A 331 -10.33 10.37 29.27
N ALA A 332 -11.63 10.57 29.11
CA ALA A 332 -12.67 9.68 29.60
C ALA A 332 -13.76 9.52 28.53
N ALA A 333 -14.64 8.53 28.70
CA ALA A 333 -15.83 8.41 27.88
C ALA A 333 -16.62 9.72 27.87
N GLY A 334 -16.99 10.19 26.68
CA GLY A 334 -17.65 11.48 26.46
C GLY A 334 -16.70 12.67 26.25
N SER A 335 -15.38 12.53 26.45
CA SER A 335 -14.41 13.56 26.09
C SER A 335 -14.49 13.86 24.59
N LYS A 336 -14.54 15.15 24.21
CA LYS A 336 -14.54 15.57 22.81
C LYS A 336 -13.20 16.16 22.42
N VAL A 337 -12.62 15.64 21.34
CA VAL A 337 -11.30 16.04 20.86
C VAL A 337 -11.34 16.40 19.38
N PHE A 338 -10.46 17.30 18.96
CA PHE A 338 -10.18 17.52 17.56
C PHE A 338 -9.02 16.65 17.08
N VAL A 339 -9.23 16.02 15.93
CA VAL A 339 -8.22 15.20 15.26
C VAL A 339 -8.16 15.53 13.78
N ARG A 340 -6.99 15.34 13.19
CA ARG A 340 -6.76 15.25 11.75
C ARG A 340 -6.58 13.76 11.43
N PRO A 341 -7.56 13.09 10.78
CA PRO A 341 -7.46 11.66 10.59
C PRO A 341 -6.44 11.28 9.53
N SER A 342 -5.66 10.24 9.83
CA SER A 342 -4.83 9.55 8.83
C SER A 342 -5.72 8.76 7.87
N ARG A 343 -5.31 8.63 6.60
CA ARG A 343 -6.14 8.00 5.57
C ARG A 343 -5.36 7.04 4.68
N PHE A 344 -6.07 6.03 4.16
CA PHE A 344 -5.55 5.05 3.22
C PHE A 344 -6.44 4.98 1.97
N ASP A 345 -5.82 4.90 0.79
CA ASP A 345 -6.52 4.72 -0.48
C ASP A 345 -5.71 3.85 -1.44
N TYR A 346 -6.37 3.31 -2.44
CA TYR A 346 -5.72 2.60 -3.53
C TYR A 346 -6.50 2.72 -4.84
N GLU A 347 -5.78 2.53 -5.95
CA GLU A 347 -6.38 2.45 -7.28
C GLU A 347 -5.59 1.49 -8.18
N PHE A 348 -6.27 0.81 -9.10
CA PHE A 348 -5.61 -0.02 -10.11
C PHE A 348 -5.73 0.61 -11.49
N LEU A 349 -4.58 1.01 -12.05
CA LEU A 349 -4.49 1.55 -13.41
C LEU A 349 -4.49 0.42 -14.44
N ASP A 350 -5.62 -0.26 -14.62
CA ASP A 350 -5.84 -1.21 -15.72
C ASP A 350 -5.80 -0.52 -17.10
N THR A 351 -6.14 0.77 -17.10
CA THR A 351 -6.13 1.69 -18.23
C THR A 351 -5.63 3.06 -17.74
N THR A 352 -5.11 3.88 -18.65
CA THR A 352 -4.63 5.24 -18.31
C THR A 352 -5.77 6.18 -17.89
N GLY A 353 -7.01 5.90 -18.26
CA GLY A 353 -8.19 6.68 -17.86
C GLY A 353 -8.52 6.59 -16.36
N ARG A 354 -8.07 5.52 -15.68
CA ARG A 354 -8.29 5.33 -14.23
C ARG A 354 -7.68 6.42 -13.36
N THR A 355 -6.72 7.18 -13.87
CA THR A 355 -6.17 8.32 -13.12
C THR A 355 -7.24 9.38 -12.85
N TYR A 356 -8.29 9.48 -13.67
CA TYR A 356 -9.40 10.40 -13.47
C TYR A 356 -10.40 9.92 -12.40
N ASP A 357 -10.42 8.61 -12.10
CA ASP A 357 -11.18 8.08 -10.97
C ASP A 357 -10.55 8.51 -9.64
N ILE A 358 -9.26 8.91 -9.67
CA ILE A 358 -8.53 9.47 -8.53
C ILE A 358 -8.85 10.97 -8.39
N ALA A 359 -10.10 11.25 -8.01
CA ALA A 359 -10.58 12.60 -7.73
C ALA A 359 -11.23 12.66 -6.35
N TYR A 360 -10.85 13.66 -5.57
CA TYR A 360 -11.35 13.88 -4.21
C TYR A 360 -12.17 15.16 -4.14
N ASP A 361 -13.23 15.13 -3.35
CA ASP A 361 -13.92 16.33 -2.88
C ASP A 361 -12.98 17.12 -1.95
N PRO A 362 -12.65 18.38 -2.27
CA PRO A 362 -11.68 19.16 -1.48
C PRO A 362 -12.12 19.37 -0.02
N ALA A 363 -13.43 19.50 0.23
CA ALA A 363 -13.98 19.82 1.54
C ALA A 363 -14.04 18.60 2.48
N THR A 364 -14.05 17.38 1.95
CA THR A 364 -14.20 16.16 2.77
C THR A 364 -13.04 15.19 2.61
N GLY A 365 -12.24 15.34 1.55
CA GLY A 365 -11.23 14.40 1.12
C GLY A 365 -11.81 13.07 0.61
N ARG A 366 -13.12 12.98 0.36
CA ARG A 366 -13.80 11.76 -0.12
C ARG A 366 -13.66 11.60 -1.63
N ARG A 367 -13.54 10.36 -2.09
CA ARG A 367 -13.54 10.03 -3.53
C ARG A 367 -14.87 10.38 -4.16
N LEU A 368 -14.83 11.09 -5.29
CA LEU A 368 -16.03 11.46 -6.06
C LEU A 368 -16.67 10.24 -6.74
N SER A 369 -15.85 9.32 -7.24
CA SER A 369 -16.28 8.11 -7.96
C SER A 369 -16.59 6.93 -7.04
N ARG A 370 -16.01 6.89 -5.83
CA ARG A 370 -16.10 5.77 -4.89
C ARG A 370 -16.24 6.27 -3.44
N PRO A 371 -17.45 6.61 -2.96
CA PRO A 371 -17.64 7.27 -1.65
C PRO A 371 -17.11 6.51 -0.43
N THR A 372 -16.89 5.19 -0.54
CA THR A 372 -16.27 4.35 0.50
C THR A 372 -14.82 4.73 0.78
N ARG A 373 -14.14 5.36 -0.20
CA ARG A 373 -12.72 5.74 -0.13
C ARG A 373 -12.54 7.26 0.04
N PRO A 374 -11.41 7.70 0.62
CA PRO A 374 -10.37 6.90 1.26
C PRO A 374 -10.84 6.34 2.60
N TYR A 375 -10.24 5.24 3.05
CA TYR A 375 -10.47 4.66 4.37
C TYR A 375 -9.73 5.46 5.45
N PRO A 376 -10.19 5.41 6.72
CA PRO A 376 -9.30 5.67 7.85
C PRO A 376 -8.07 4.75 7.78
N LEU A 377 -6.90 5.25 8.16
CA LEU A 377 -5.65 4.47 8.11
C LEU A 377 -5.73 3.19 8.97
N GLU A 378 -6.46 3.26 10.07
CA GLU A 378 -6.69 2.15 11.01
C GLU A 378 -7.51 1.02 10.39
N HIS A 379 -8.24 1.30 9.31
CA HIS A 379 -9.02 0.30 8.60
C HIS A 379 -8.14 -0.64 7.77
N LEU A 380 -6.87 -0.31 7.52
CA LEU A 380 -5.95 -1.13 6.73
C LEU A 380 -5.84 -2.57 7.29
N GLU A 381 -5.64 -2.72 8.60
CA GLU A 381 -5.62 -4.03 9.28
C GLU A 381 -6.99 -4.73 9.27
N THR A 382 -8.07 -3.94 9.17
CA THR A 382 -9.43 -4.50 9.08
C THR A 382 -9.65 -5.12 7.71
N LEU A 383 -9.14 -4.51 6.63
CA LEU A 383 -9.19 -5.09 5.29
C LEU A 383 -8.48 -6.45 5.24
N ASP A 384 -7.29 -6.56 5.85
CA ASP A 384 -6.56 -7.83 5.91
C ASP A 384 -7.34 -8.90 6.69
N LYS A 385 -7.90 -8.55 7.87
CA LYS A 385 -8.71 -9.49 8.67
C LYS A 385 -9.99 -9.92 7.94
N VAL A 386 -10.64 -8.99 7.24
CA VAL A 386 -11.80 -9.30 6.39
C VAL A 386 -11.39 -10.28 5.30
N TRP A 387 -10.25 -10.05 4.64
CA TRP A 387 -9.74 -10.97 3.65
C TRP A 387 -9.42 -12.35 4.24
N ASP A 388 -8.74 -12.43 5.38
CA ASP A 388 -8.39 -13.69 6.06
C ASP A 388 -9.59 -14.58 6.37
N ASP A 389 -10.69 -13.96 6.81
CA ASP A 389 -11.94 -14.69 7.03
C ASP A 389 -12.60 -15.06 5.70
N PHE A 390 -12.69 -14.10 4.78
CA PHE A 390 -13.47 -14.23 3.53
C PHE A 390 -12.80 -15.14 2.49
N GLN A 391 -11.47 -15.20 2.46
CA GLN A 391 -10.68 -16.04 1.53
C GLN A 391 -10.89 -17.55 1.75
N THR A 392 -11.50 -17.93 2.89
CA THR A 392 -11.89 -19.32 3.16
C THR A 392 -13.06 -19.79 2.29
N LEU A 393 -13.83 -18.89 1.68
CA LEU A 393 -14.80 -19.24 0.65
C LEU A 393 -14.11 -19.54 -0.68
N SER A 394 -14.72 -20.42 -1.48
CA SER A 394 -14.24 -20.63 -2.86
C SER A 394 -14.35 -19.34 -3.68
N ARG A 395 -13.54 -19.23 -4.73
CA ARG A 395 -13.45 -18.07 -5.61
C ARG A 395 -14.81 -17.69 -6.20
N SER A 396 -15.57 -18.68 -6.67
CA SER A 396 -16.91 -18.47 -7.22
C SER A 396 -17.89 -17.97 -6.16
N GLN A 397 -17.85 -18.53 -4.94
CA GLN A 397 -18.70 -18.10 -3.83
C GLN A 397 -18.40 -16.67 -3.40
N ARG A 398 -17.12 -16.26 -3.35
CA ARG A 398 -16.73 -14.88 -3.04
C ARG A 398 -17.36 -13.89 -4.02
N TYR A 399 -17.26 -14.16 -5.33
CA TYR A 399 -17.90 -13.32 -6.35
C TYR A 399 -19.43 -13.31 -6.23
N GLN A 400 -20.06 -14.47 -6.00
CA GLN A 400 -21.52 -14.56 -5.85
C GLN A 400 -22.03 -13.74 -4.66
N VAL A 401 -21.37 -13.84 -3.50
CA VAL A 401 -21.74 -13.09 -2.30
C VAL A 401 -21.61 -11.58 -2.54
N VAL A 402 -20.47 -11.13 -3.06
CA VAL A 402 -20.24 -9.71 -3.35
C VAL A 402 -21.25 -9.18 -4.36
N GLN A 403 -21.46 -9.91 -5.47
CA GLN A 403 -22.42 -9.50 -6.50
C GLN A 403 -23.85 -9.41 -5.94
N ALA A 404 -24.27 -10.36 -5.10
CA ALA A 404 -25.61 -10.34 -4.49
C ALA A 404 -25.80 -9.12 -3.57
N ILE A 405 -24.79 -8.79 -2.75
CA ILE A 405 -24.83 -7.64 -1.85
C ILE A 405 -24.87 -6.32 -2.63
N GLU A 406 -23.96 -6.14 -3.59
CA GLU A 406 -23.89 -4.89 -4.35
C GLU A 406 -25.11 -4.71 -5.27
N ALA A 407 -25.58 -5.76 -5.95
CA ALA A 407 -26.77 -5.68 -6.78
C ALA A 407 -28.03 -5.32 -5.96
N THR A 408 -28.13 -5.83 -4.73
CA THR A 408 -29.25 -5.48 -3.83
C THR A 408 -29.13 -4.05 -3.32
N SER A 409 -27.91 -3.58 -3.01
CA SER A 409 -27.66 -2.18 -2.65
C SER A 409 -28.09 -1.23 -3.76
N ASP A 410 -27.75 -1.56 -5.00
CA ASP A 410 -28.11 -0.79 -6.19
C ASP A 410 -29.62 -0.83 -6.46
N GLU A 411 -30.25 -2.01 -6.38
CA GLU A 411 -31.70 -2.17 -6.54
C GLU A 411 -32.48 -1.35 -5.52
N TRP A 412 -31.98 -1.27 -4.28
CA TRP A 412 -32.59 -0.51 -3.20
C TRP A 412 -32.14 0.96 -3.18
N ASN A 413 -31.30 1.38 -4.14
CA ASN A 413 -30.76 2.73 -4.28
C ASN A 413 -30.13 3.25 -2.98
N LEU A 414 -29.37 2.38 -2.30
CA LEU A 414 -28.71 2.71 -1.04
C LEU A 414 -27.35 3.35 -1.33
N ASP A 415 -27.21 4.62 -0.95
CA ASP A 415 -25.90 5.26 -0.85
C ASP A 415 -25.13 4.76 0.40
N PHE A 416 -23.89 5.22 0.57
CA PHE A 416 -23.03 4.81 1.68
C PHE A 416 -23.66 5.04 3.07
N ALA A 417 -24.33 6.19 3.27
CA ALA A 417 -24.95 6.51 4.55
C ALA A 417 -26.22 5.65 4.77
N ALA A 418 -27.01 5.45 3.72
CA ALA A 418 -28.21 4.63 3.75
C ALA A 418 -27.92 3.14 4.01
N ARG A 419 -26.82 2.61 3.45
CA ARG A 419 -26.34 1.25 3.75
C ARG A 419 -26.10 1.06 5.24
N GLY A 420 -25.36 1.97 5.87
CA GLY A 420 -25.04 1.90 7.30
C GLY A 420 -26.24 2.07 8.24
N ALA A 421 -27.25 2.85 7.81
CA ALA A 421 -28.45 3.10 8.62
C ALA A 421 -29.54 2.01 8.46
N SER A 422 -29.49 1.21 7.40
CA SER A 422 -30.54 0.23 7.09
C SER A 422 -30.33 -1.10 7.84
N SER A 423 -31.11 -1.32 8.89
CA SER A 423 -31.13 -2.61 9.60
C SER A 423 -31.58 -3.77 8.71
N VAL A 424 -32.48 -3.51 7.75
CA VAL A 424 -32.96 -4.50 6.78
C VAL A 424 -31.84 -4.92 5.84
N PHE A 425 -31.05 -3.96 5.33
CA PHE A 425 -29.90 -4.27 4.50
C PHE A 425 -28.81 -5.01 5.29
N GLY A 426 -28.54 -4.58 6.52
CA GLY A 426 -27.61 -5.30 7.41
C GLY A 426 -28.03 -6.74 7.66
N GLN A 427 -29.33 -7.01 7.85
CA GLN A 427 -29.84 -8.38 7.97
C GLN A 427 -29.69 -9.17 6.66
N PHE A 428 -29.99 -8.55 5.51
CA PHE A 428 -29.79 -9.18 4.20
C PHE A 428 -28.33 -9.59 3.96
N VAL A 429 -27.38 -8.71 4.30
CA VAL A 429 -25.93 -9.00 4.22
C VAL A 429 -25.58 -10.20 5.13
N ALA A 430 -26.08 -10.20 6.36
CA ALA A 430 -25.84 -11.30 7.30
C ALA A 430 -26.40 -12.64 6.80
N ASP A 431 -27.61 -12.64 6.23
CA ASP A 431 -28.26 -13.84 5.69
C ASP A 431 -27.54 -14.34 4.43
N THR A 432 -27.09 -13.43 3.56
CA THR A 432 -26.31 -13.76 2.35
C THR A 432 -24.98 -14.42 2.73
N LEU A 433 -24.27 -13.86 3.71
CA LEU A 433 -23.03 -14.45 4.24
C LEU A 433 -23.29 -15.80 4.93
N ALA A 434 -24.38 -15.92 5.69
CA ALA A 434 -24.75 -17.17 6.36
C ALA A 434 -25.12 -18.29 5.38
N GLY A 435 -25.73 -17.95 4.24
CA GLY A 435 -26.14 -18.86 3.18
C GLY A 435 -25.01 -19.30 2.23
N ALA A 436 -23.85 -18.66 2.28
CA ALA A 436 -22.71 -18.99 1.44
C ALA A 436 -22.15 -20.41 1.73
N ALA A 437 -21.53 -21.03 0.73
CA ALA A 437 -20.97 -22.38 0.86
C ALA A 437 -19.59 -22.38 1.56
N TRP A 438 -19.59 -22.13 2.87
CA TRP A 438 -18.40 -22.20 3.72
C TRP A 438 -17.80 -23.62 3.78
N PRO A 439 -16.46 -23.77 3.83
CA PRO A 439 -15.80 -25.07 3.82
C PRO A 439 -16.09 -25.88 5.11
N LYS A 440 -15.90 -27.20 5.03
CA LYS A 440 -16.07 -28.10 6.18
C LYS A 440 -15.11 -27.70 7.31
N GLY A 441 -15.64 -27.42 8.50
CA GLY A 441 -14.85 -27.04 9.68
C GLY A 441 -14.69 -25.52 9.88
N LYS A 442 -15.14 -24.69 8.93
CA LYS A 442 -15.26 -23.23 9.09
C LYS A 442 -16.63 -22.73 8.61
N LYS A 443 -17.71 -23.42 9.01
CA LYS A 443 -19.07 -22.96 8.69
C LYS A 443 -19.34 -21.61 9.35
N TRP A 444 -20.23 -20.80 8.77
CA TRP A 444 -20.64 -19.50 9.32
C TRP A 444 -20.87 -19.49 10.84
N HIS A 445 -21.63 -20.44 11.38
CA HIS A 445 -21.94 -20.52 12.81
C HIS A 445 -20.75 -20.93 13.71
N GLN A 446 -19.67 -21.45 13.11
CA GLN A 446 -18.42 -21.81 13.79
C GLN A 446 -17.46 -20.61 13.89
N LEU A 447 -17.68 -19.57 13.08
CA LEU A 447 -16.95 -18.31 13.22
C LEU A 447 -17.34 -17.62 14.53
N SER A 448 -16.36 -16.94 15.14
CA SER A 448 -16.60 -16.19 16.36
C SER A 448 -17.63 -15.07 16.10
N LYS A 449 -18.31 -14.61 17.15
CA LYS A 449 -19.25 -13.48 17.01
C LYS A 449 -18.55 -12.21 16.47
N PRO A 450 -17.34 -11.85 16.94
CA PRO A 450 -16.57 -10.75 16.35
C PRO A 450 -16.28 -10.91 14.85
N ASP A 451 -15.87 -12.10 14.40
CA ASP A 451 -15.51 -12.33 12.99
C ASP A 451 -16.75 -12.20 12.08
N ARG A 452 -17.88 -12.76 12.52
CA ARG A 452 -19.16 -12.60 11.81
C ARG A 452 -19.58 -11.14 11.73
N SER A 453 -19.49 -10.40 12.83
CA SER A 453 -19.82 -8.97 12.85
C SER A 453 -18.94 -8.21 11.86
N ARG A 454 -17.62 -8.46 11.89
CA ARG A 454 -16.66 -7.82 10.97
C ARG A 454 -17.00 -8.06 9.51
N LEU A 455 -17.35 -9.30 9.12
CA LEU A 455 -17.76 -9.63 7.76
C LEU A 455 -19.08 -8.95 7.35
N VAL A 456 -20.06 -8.90 8.26
CA VAL A 456 -21.32 -8.20 8.02
C VAL A 456 -21.08 -6.70 7.84
N ASP A 457 -20.31 -6.09 8.74
CA ASP A 457 -19.99 -4.67 8.66
C ASP A 457 -19.19 -4.34 7.39
N ALA A 458 -18.29 -5.24 6.97
CA ALA A 458 -17.58 -5.14 5.69
C ALA A 458 -18.53 -5.21 4.49
N GLY A 459 -19.52 -6.09 4.51
CA GLY A 459 -20.54 -6.16 3.46
C GLY A 459 -21.44 -4.92 3.43
N ILE A 460 -21.79 -4.38 4.59
CA ILE A 460 -22.57 -3.14 4.70
C ILE A 460 -21.78 -1.95 4.14
N ARG A 461 -20.49 -1.82 4.46
CA ARG A 461 -19.65 -0.70 4.00
C ARG A 461 -19.20 -0.81 2.55
N GLY A 462 -19.28 -2.00 1.94
CA GLY A 462 -18.75 -2.26 0.61
C GLY A 462 -17.31 -2.79 0.59
N ASP A 463 -16.67 -2.93 1.76
CA ASP A 463 -15.29 -3.39 1.92
C ASP A 463 -15.06 -4.79 1.30
N LEU A 464 -16.09 -5.65 1.25
CA LEU A 464 -15.99 -6.97 0.60
C LEU A 464 -15.65 -6.87 -0.88
N THR A 465 -16.21 -5.86 -1.57
CA THR A 465 -15.90 -5.56 -2.97
C THR A 465 -14.43 -5.17 -3.12
N ASP A 466 -13.95 -4.34 -2.20
CA ASP A 466 -12.60 -3.80 -2.23
C ASP A 466 -11.54 -4.87 -1.94
N VAL A 467 -11.75 -5.72 -0.93
CA VAL A 467 -10.81 -6.84 -0.66
C VAL A 467 -10.79 -7.85 -1.80
N VAL A 468 -11.93 -8.10 -2.47
CA VAL A 468 -11.97 -8.96 -3.67
C VAL A 468 -11.24 -8.30 -4.83
N GLU A 469 -11.37 -6.99 -5.03
CA GLU A 469 -10.60 -6.25 -6.04
C GLU A 469 -9.10 -6.38 -5.77
N ILE A 470 -8.64 -6.01 -4.58
CA ILE A 470 -7.22 -6.11 -4.17
C ILE A 470 -6.71 -7.53 -4.40
N HIS A 471 -7.21 -8.51 -3.65
CA HIS A 471 -6.53 -9.81 -3.60
C HIS A 471 -6.78 -10.66 -4.85
N MET A 472 -7.99 -10.62 -5.44
CA MET A 472 -8.34 -11.52 -6.54
C MET A 472 -8.13 -10.92 -7.93
N GLN A 473 -8.29 -9.60 -8.06
CA GLN A 473 -8.15 -8.93 -9.35
C GLN A 473 -6.77 -8.31 -9.53
N ILE A 474 -6.21 -7.68 -8.49
CA ILE A 474 -4.92 -6.96 -8.52
C ILE A 474 -3.73 -7.84 -8.09
N LEU A 475 -3.82 -8.58 -6.98
CA LEU A 475 -2.71 -9.40 -6.50
C LEU A 475 -2.69 -10.81 -7.10
N LYS A 476 -3.81 -11.24 -7.70
CA LYS A 476 -3.99 -12.58 -8.28
C LYS A 476 -3.65 -13.71 -7.30
N GLU A 477 -3.99 -13.52 -6.03
CA GLU A 477 -3.77 -14.55 -5.02
C GLU A 477 -4.49 -15.85 -5.39
N ARG A 478 -3.74 -16.96 -5.31
CA ARG A 478 -4.26 -18.31 -5.57
C ARG A 478 -5.10 -18.77 -4.38
N GLU A 479 -6.01 -19.72 -4.62
CA GLU A 479 -6.78 -20.30 -3.52
C GLU A 479 -5.87 -21.06 -2.56
N PRO A 480 -6.11 -20.95 -1.23
CA PRO A 480 -5.42 -21.77 -0.26
C PRO A 480 -5.62 -23.25 -0.61
N ALA A 481 -4.56 -24.05 -0.51
CA ALA A 481 -4.55 -25.46 -0.93
C ALA A 481 -5.69 -26.30 -0.34
N ALA A 482 -6.23 -25.93 0.83
CA ALA A 482 -7.37 -26.58 1.48
C ALA A 482 -8.71 -26.47 0.70
N ASN A 483 -8.82 -25.52 -0.24
CA ASN A 483 -10.03 -25.27 -1.03
C ASN A 483 -9.89 -25.68 -2.50
N GLN A 484 -8.71 -26.12 -2.93
CA GLN A 484 -8.52 -26.67 -4.26
C GLN A 484 -9.24 -28.01 -4.31
N ALA A 485 -10.36 -28.09 -5.03
CA ALA A 485 -10.95 -29.38 -5.37
C ALA A 485 -9.86 -30.21 -6.07
N PRO A 486 -9.74 -31.53 -5.77
CA PRO A 486 -8.79 -32.35 -6.49
C PRO A 486 -9.09 -32.19 -7.98
N VAL A 487 -8.09 -31.75 -8.75
CA VAL A 487 -8.15 -31.75 -10.20
C VAL A 487 -8.44 -33.20 -10.56
N SER A 488 -9.69 -33.46 -10.92
CA SER A 488 -10.08 -34.76 -11.44
C SER A 488 -9.33 -34.93 -12.75
N GLU A 489 -8.25 -35.70 -12.70
CA GLU A 489 -7.70 -36.38 -13.88
C GLU A 489 -8.87 -37.13 -14.53
N GLN A 490 -9.43 -36.53 -15.57
CA GLN A 490 -10.34 -37.19 -16.48
C GLN A 490 -9.79 -37.03 -17.90
N GLN A 491 -9.00 -38.06 -18.24
CA GLN A 491 -8.75 -38.68 -19.55
C GLN A 491 -8.06 -37.87 -20.64
#